data_AF-A0A2M7D0L3-F1
#
_entry.id   AF-A0A2M7D0L3-F1
#
_cell.length_a   1.000
_cell.length_b   1.000
_cell.length_c   1.000
_cell.angle_alpha   90.00
_cell.angle_beta   90.00
_cell.angle_gamma   90.00
#
_symmetry.space_group_name_H-M   'P 1'
#
loop_
_entity.id
_entity.type
_entity.pdbx_description
1 polymer ?
#
loop_
_entity_poly.entity_id
_entity_poly.type
_entity_poly.pdbx_seq_one_letter_code
_entity_poly.pdbx_strand_id
1 'polypeptide(L)' 'MDSGEILCSVRIKLQDTILESIITQSSALKMDIKVGDTIIALIKASDVSITSFENGEEKL' A
#
# COMPACT_ATOMS: atom_id res chain seq x y z
N MET A 1 -4.85 -8.85 5.55
CA MET A 1 -5.86 -7.96 4.96
C MET A 1 -6.89 -7.68 6.03
N ASP A 2 -7.40 -6.45 6.08
CA ASP A 2 -8.57 -6.10 6.89
C ASP A 2 -9.67 -5.59 5.97
N SER A 3 -10.92 -6.03 6.16
CA SER A 3 -12.00 -5.82 5.20
C SER A 3 -13.24 -5.22 5.86
N GLY A 4 -13.52 -3.95 5.55
CA GLY A 4 -14.79 -3.31 5.85
C GLY A 4 -15.84 -3.56 4.75
N GLU A 5 -16.99 -2.91 4.90
CA GLU A 5 -18.12 -3.06 3.95
C GLU A 5 -17.84 -2.42 2.58
N ILE A 6 -17.17 -1.28 2.54
CA ILE A 6 -16.88 -0.53 1.30
C ILE A 6 -15.39 -0.57 0.95
N LEU A 7 -14.55 -0.36 1.97
CA LEU A 7 -13.10 -0.27 1.83
C LEU A 7 -12.43 -1.41 2.57
N CYS A 8 -11.27 -1.80 2.07
CA CYS A 8 -10.39 -2.75 2.72
C CYS A 8 -8.94 -2.25 2.69
N SER A 9 -8.19 -2.68 3.70
CA SER A 9 -6.76 -2.44 3.84
C SER A 9 -5.98 -3.66 3.35
N VAL A 10 -5.15 -3.43 2.34
CA VAL A 10 -4.20 -4.39 1.80
C VAL A 10 -2.79 -3.98 2.24
N ARG A 11 -2.23 -4.75 3.18
CA ARG A 11 -0.86 -4.59 3.67
C ARG A 11 0.08 -5.51 2.89
N ILE A 12 1.10 -4.93 2.30
CA ILE A 12 2.05 -5.57 1.39
C ILE A 12 3.42 -5.48 2.06
N LYS A 13 4.03 -6.64 2.35
CA LYS A 13 5.37 -6.70 2.92
C LYS A 13 6.40 -6.61 1.80
N LEU A 14 7.28 -5.62 1.84
CA LEU A 14 8.43 -5.51 0.94
C LEU A 14 9.70 -5.44 1.79
N GLN A 15 10.51 -6.49 1.79
CA GLN A 15 11.74 -6.57 2.59
C GLN A 15 11.51 -6.06 4.03
N ASP A 16 12.11 -4.92 4.38
CA ASP A 16 12.07 -4.34 5.72
C ASP A 16 10.90 -3.38 5.93
N THR A 17 10.16 -3.01 4.89
CA THR A 17 9.03 -2.07 4.96
C THR A 17 7.68 -2.73 4.71
N ILE A 18 6.59 -2.01 5.00
CA ILE A 18 5.21 -2.39 4.70
C ILE A 18 4.57 -1.23 3.93
N LEU A 19 4.01 -1.52 2.77
CA LEU A 19 3.11 -0.62 2.07
C LEU A 19 1.67 -0.99 2.42
N GLU A 20 0.84 0.01 2.65
CA GLU A 20 -0.59 -0.16 2.85
C GLU A 20 -1.35 0.55 1.74
N SER A 21 -2.25 -0.18 1.09
CA SER A 21 -3.16 0.36 0.10
C SER A 21 -4.59 0.21 0.59
N ILE A 22 -5.35 1.30 0.47
CA ILE A 22 -6.79 1.29 0.69
C ILE A 22 -7.47 1.14 -0.67
N ILE A 23 -8.18 0.03 -0.85
CA ILE A 23 -8.94 -0.24 -2.07
C ILE A 23 -10.40 -0.52 -1.72
N THR A 24 -11.27 -0.55 -2.74
CA THR A 24 -12.65 -0.96 -2.51
C THR A 24 -12.71 -2.46 -2.26
N GLN A 25 -13.63 -2.89 -1.39
CA GLN A 25 -13.92 -4.30 -1.14
C GLN A 25 -14.25 -5.03 -2.45
N SER A 26 -15.02 -4.39 -3.33
CA SER A 26 -15.36 -4.93 -4.66
C SER A 26 -14.14 -5.19 -5.53
N SER A 27 -13.09 -4.35 -5.47
CA SER A 27 -11.86 -4.56 -6.21
C SER A 27 -11.07 -5.73 -5.64
N ALA A 28 -10.97 -5.83 -4.32
CA ALA A 28 -10.28 -6.95 -3.66
C ALA A 28 -10.93 -8.30 -4.00
N LEU A 29 -12.26 -8.36 -3.96
CA LEU A 29 -13.03 -9.56 -4.33
C LEU A 29 -12.85 -9.92 -5.81
N LYS A 30 -12.90 -8.94 -6.71
CA LYS A 30 -12.71 -9.17 -8.16
C LYS A 30 -11.31 -9.70 -8.49
N MET A 31 -10.29 -9.26 -7.74
CA MET A 31 -8.91 -9.69 -7.92
C MET A 31 -8.57 -10.98 -7.18
N ASP A 32 -9.46 -11.47 -6.31
CA ASP A 32 -9.28 -12.66 -5.47
C ASP A 32 -7.95 -12.68 -4.67
N ILE A 33 -7.54 -11.52 -4.16
CA ILE A 33 -6.28 -11.36 -3.42
C ILE A 33 -6.40 -12.05 -2.05
N LYS A 34 -5.44 -12.92 -1.74
CA LYS A 34 -5.35 -13.66 -0.47
C LYS A 34 -4.05 -13.36 0.26
N VAL A 35 -4.06 -13.62 1.57
CA VAL A 35 -2.84 -13.51 2.38
C VAL A 35 -1.84 -14.57 1.91
N GLY A 36 -0.63 -14.12 1.58
CA GLY A 36 0.44 -14.98 1.06
C GLY A 36 0.62 -14.88 -0.46
N ASP A 37 -0.30 -14.24 -1.18
CA ASP A 37 -0.16 -14.04 -2.62
C ASP A 37 0.98 -13.07 -2.94
N THR A 38 1.72 -13.39 -4.01
CA THR A 38 2.61 -12.42 -4.65
C THR A 38 1.79 -11.52 -5.55
N ILE A 39 1.83 -10.21 -5.32
CA ILE A 39 1.07 -9.23 -6.08
C ILE A 39 1.99 -8.15 -6.67
N ILE A 40 1.45 -7.39 -7.63
CA ILE A 40 2.08 -6.19 -8.18
C ILE A 40 1.35 -4.97 -7.64
N ALA A 41 2.06 -4.12 -6.90
CA ALA A 41 1.55 -2.82 -6.46
C ALA A 41 1.93 -1.74 -7.49
N LEU A 42 0.94 -1.03 -8.01
CA LEU A 42 1.15 0.13 -8.89
C LEU A 42 1.05 1.41 -8.06
N ILE A 43 2.12 2.20 -8.07
CA ILE A 43 2.17 3.50 -7.37
C ILE A 43 1.98 4.61 -8.40
N LYS A 44 0.96 5.44 -8.21
CA LYS A 44 0.68 6.58 -9.08
C LYS A 44 1.67 7.71 -8.81
N ALA A 45 2.65 7.88 -9.70
CA ALA A 45 3.76 8.81 -9.52
C ALA A 45 3.33 10.27 -9.27
N SER A 46 2.22 10.72 -9.85
CA SER A 46 1.70 12.09 -9.64
C SER A 46 1.28 12.38 -8.20
N ASP A 47 1.05 11.34 -7.40
CA ASP A 47 0.56 11.45 -6.03
C ASP A 47 1.66 11.08 -5.01
N VAL A 48 2.90 10.90 -5.48
CA VAL A 48 4.07 10.61 -4.66
C VAL A 48 4.83 11.90 -4.35
N SER A 49 5.07 12.15 -3.07
CA SER A 49 6.00 13.19 -2.61
C SER A 49 7.34 12.56 -2.25
N ILE A 50 8.43 13.24 -2.59
CA ILE A 50 9.80 12.82 -2.28
C ILE A 50 10.40 13.88 -1.37
N THR A 51 11.01 13.45 -0.28
CA THR A 51 11.72 14.31 0.67
C THR A 51 13.11 13.74 0.95
N SER A 52 14.03 14.58 1.40
CA SER A 52 15.39 14.17 1.79
C SER A 52 15.58 14.35 3.28
N PHE A 53 16.26 13.40 3.91
CA PHE A 53 16.61 13.45 5.32
C PHE A 53 18.12 13.70 5.47
N GLU A 54 18.50 14.56 6.41
CA GLU A 54 19.90 14.79 6.79
C GLU A 54 19.98 14.84 8.33
N ASN A 55 20.89 14.09 8.93
CA ASN A 55 21.03 13.98 10.40
C ASN A 55 19.74 13.58 11.16
N GLY A 56 18.84 12.83 10.54
CA GLY A 56 17.60 12.37 11.17
C GLY A 56 16.46 13.40 11.17
N GLU A 57 16.67 14.57 10.55
CA GLU A 57 15.64 15.59 10.36
C GLU A 57 15.25 15.68 8.88
N GLU A 58 13.97 15.97 8.64
CA GLU A 58 13.47 16.27 7.29
C GLU A 58 14.00 17.63 6.85
N LYS A 59 14.62 17.68 5.67
CA LYS A 59 15.14 18.93 5.11
C LYS A 59 13.97 19.72 4.52
N LEU A 60 13.50 20.74 5.25
CA LEU A 60 12.48 21.69 4.80
C LEU A 60 12.96 22.54 3.62
#